data_AF-A0AAV4H9R7-F1
#
_entry.id   AF-A0AAV4H9R7-F1
#
_cell.length_a   1.000
_cell.length_b   1.000
_cell.length_c   1.000
_cell.angle_alpha   90.00
_cell.angle_beta   90.00
_cell.angle_gamma   90.00
#
_symmetry.space_group_name_H-M   'P 1'
#
loop_
_entity.id
_entity.type
_entity.pdbx_description
1 polymer ?
#
loop_
_entity_poly.entity_id
_entity_poly.type
_entity_poly.pdbx_seq_one_letter_code
_entity_poly.pdbx_strand_id
1 'polypeptide(L)'
;MNSTHPVFVLGKDLPEEPRLDNYDLCMAIAKIVGREGVLGAQRIGALWRIYLPSPEARATLLARGLCIGGRTVRVSSQNHFIVRGPDGKEMPGTRLKISDVPFSFSNTAIESALIKKGIKLRSRMRMEEIRDKEGRLTEWWSGRRFCLY
;
A
#
# COMPACT_ATOMS: atom_id res chain seq x y z
N MET A 1 17.74 -3.56 14.07
CA MET A 1 17.51 -2.47 13.09
C MET A 1 16.26 -1.72 13.51
N ASN A 2 16.40 -0.48 13.99
CA ASN A 2 15.24 0.36 14.32
C ASN A 2 14.63 0.88 13.02
N SER A 3 13.70 0.13 12.43
CA SER A 3 12.97 0.61 11.26
C SER A 3 12.02 1.72 11.70
N THR A 4 12.20 2.93 11.19
CA THR A 4 11.15 3.95 11.35
C THR A 4 9.94 3.62 10.50
N HIS A 5 8.75 3.94 11.00
CA HIS A 5 7.53 3.75 10.22
C HIS A 5 7.60 4.57 8.94
N PRO A 6 7.22 3.99 7.79
CA PRO A 6 7.25 4.71 6.52
C PRO A 6 6.31 5.91 6.56
N VAL A 7 6.55 6.82 5.62
CA VAL A 7 5.63 7.91 5.32
C VAL A 7 5.00 7.70 3.95
N PHE A 8 3.87 8.38 3.71
CA PHE A 8 2.98 8.02 2.62
C PHE A 8 2.60 9.23 1.77
N VAL A 9 2.49 8.98 0.46
CA VAL A 9 2.01 9.96 -0.53
C VAL A 9 0.99 9.29 -1.42
N LEU A 10 -0.15 9.95 -1.68
CA LEU A 10 -1.10 9.43 -2.67
C LEU A 10 -0.59 9.73 -4.07
N GLY A 11 -0.68 8.74 -4.96
CA GLY A 11 -0.27 8.89 -6.35
C GLY A 11 -1.01 10.00 -7.09
N LYS A 12 -2.27 10.27 -6.73
CA LYS A 12 -3.05 11.39 -7.30
C LYS A 12 -2.54 12.78 -6.93
N ASP A 13 -1.74 12.88 -5.86
CA ASP A 13 -1.17 14.15 -5.41
C ASP A 13 0.16 14.44 -6.12
N LEU A 14 0.71 13.46 -6.84
CA LEU A 14 1.92 13.59 -7.65
C LEU A 14 1.57 14.01 -9.09
N PRO A 15 2.51 14.67 -9.81
CA PRO A 15 2.31 14.93 -11.22
C PRO A 15 2.16 13.63 -12.02
N GLU A 16 1.24 13.64 -12.99
CA GLU A 16 0.98 12.49 -13.87
C GLU A 16 2.06 12.35 -14.94
N GLU A 17 2.62 13.48 -15.40
CA GLU A 17 3.68 13.53 -16.41
C GLU A 17 4.85 14.44 -15.97
N PRO A 18 6.11 13.99 -16.11
CA PRO A 18 6.49 12.62 -16.47
C PRO A 18 6.09 11.62 -15.38
N ARG A 19 5.82 10.37 -15.78
CA ARG A 19 5.48 9.30 -14.84
C ARG A 19 6.67 9.04 -13.92
N LEU A 20 6.52 9.42 -12.66
CA LEU A 20 7.56 9.22 -11.65
C LEU A 20 7.80 7.75 -11.35
N ASP A 21 9.07 7.38 -11.29
CA ASP A 21 9.52 6.09 -10.79
C ASP A 21 10.06 6.18 -9.36
N ASN A 22 10.57 5.06 -8.85
CA ASN A 22 11.11 4.99 -7.49
C ASN A 22 12.36 5.86 -7.33
N TYR A 23 13.19 5.98 -8.37
CA TYR A 23 14.41 6.77 -8.35
C TYR A 23 14.10 8.26 -8.28
N ASP A 24 13.15 8.74 -9.09
CA ASP A 24 12.71 10.14 -9.08
C ASP A 24 12.23 10.57 -7.70
N LEU A 25 11.41 9.72 -7.07
CA LEU A 25 10.85 10.02 -5.76
C LEU A 25 11.96 10.03 -4.69
N CYS A 26 12.87 9.04 -4.70
CA CYS A 26 14.02 9.02 -3.79
C CYS A 26 14.89 10.27 -3.95
N MET A 27 15.15 10.72 -5.18
CA MET A 27 15.92 11.92 -5.45
C MET A 27 15.22 13.19 -4.96
N ALA A 28 13.91 13.29 -5.12
CA ALA A 28 13.12 14.40 -4.57
C ALA A 28 13.20 14.46 -3.05
N ILE A 29 13.11 13.31 -2.37
CA ILE A 29 13.23 13.21 -0.91
C ILE A 29 14.65 13.56 -0.45
N ALA A 30 15.67 13.06 -1.15
CA ALA A 30 17.08 13.30 -0.81
C ALA A 30 17.46 14.78 -0.83
N LYS A 31 16.76 15.62 -1.62
CA LYS A 31 16.93 17.08 -1.59
C LYS A 31 16.49 17.73 -0.28
N ILE A 32 15.69 17.03 0.53
CA ILE A 32 15.08 17.55 1.76
C ILE A 32 15.80 17.04 3.00
N VAL A 33 16.11 15.74 3.03
CA VAL A 33 16.69 15.04 4.19
C VAL A 33 18.12 14.54 3.97
N GLY A 34 18.72 14.82 2.80
CA GLY A 34 20.03 14.30 2.40
C GLY A 34 19.95 12.88 1.81
N ARG A 35 20.96 12.48 1.04
CA ARG A 35 21.02 11.15 0.41
C ARG A 35 21.00 10.01 1.42
N GLU A 36 21.75 10.16 2.51
CA GLU A 36 21.80 9.17 3.60
C GLU A 36 20.49 9.11 4.38
N GLY A 37 19.62 10.12 4.24
CA GLY A 37 18.30 10.16 4.86
C GLY A 37 17.23 9.34 4.12
N VAL A 38 17.57 8.61 3.05
CA VAL A 38 16.60 7.86 2.23
C VAL A 38 17.02 6.39 2.10
N LEU A 39 16.15 5.47 2.50
CA LEU A 39 16.35 4.04 2.27
C LEU A 39 15.72 3.57 0.96
N GLY A 40 14.59 4.18 0.58
CA GLY A 40 13.93 3.87 -0.67
C GLY A 40 12.48 4.33 -0.74
N ALA A 41 11.89 4.21 -1.93
CA ALA A 41 10.49 4.43 -2.17
C ALA A 41 9.87 3.22 -2.87
N GLN A 42 8.60 2.94 -2.58
CA GLN A 42 7.86 1.81 -3.15
C GLN A 42 6.44 2.23 -3.49
N ARG A 43 6.04 2.04 -4.75
CA ARG A 43 4.64 2.20 -5.18
C ARG A 43 3.83 0.94 -4.88
N ILE A 44 2.68 1.11 -4.24
CA ILE A 44 1.70 0.07 -3.97
C ILE A 44 0.33 0.60 -4.42
N GLY A 45 -0.07 0.24 -5.64
CA GLY A 45 -1.30 0.75 -6.26
C GLY A 45 -1.26 2.27 -6.42
N ALA A 46 -2.18 2.95 -5.74
CA ALA A 46 -2.31 4.41 -5.71
C ALA A 46 -1.57 5.07 -4.52
N LEU A 47 -0.78 4.32 -3.76
CA LEU A 47 0.00 4.83 -2.62
C LEU A 47 1.50 4.67 -2.87
N TRP A 48 2.28 5.65 -2.46
CA TRP A 48 3.72 5.53 -2.32
C TRP A 48 4.09 5.39 -0.85
N ARG A 49 4.95 4.42 -0.55
CA ARG A 49 5.61 4.26 0.76
C ARG A 49 7.04 4.73 0.65
N ILE A 50 7.46 5.56 1.59
CA ILE A 50 8.80 6.12 1.66
C ILE A 50 9.45 5.63 2.94
N TYR A 51 10.63 5.02 2.80
CA TYR A 51 11.40 4.42 3.88
C TYR A 51 12.59 5.32 4.22
N LEU A 52 12.70 5.64 5.51
CA LEU A 52 13.71 6.57 6.04
C LEU A 52 14.47 5.84 7.16
N PRO A 53 15.79 6.08 7.31
CA PRO A 53 16.59 5.35 8.29
C PRO A 53 16.43 5.88 9.70
N SER A 54 16.04 7.16 9.88
CA SER A 54 16.01 7.80 11.18
C SER A 54 14.70 8.57 11.47
N PRO A 55 14.29 8.69 12.75
CA PRO A 55 13.12 9.47 13.13
C PRO A 55 13.22 10.95 12.76
N GLU A 56 14.44 11.49 12.72
CA GLU A 56 14.74 12.88 12.37
C GLU A 56 14.48 13.12 10.89
N ALA A 57 14.94 12.22 10.01
CA ALA A 57 14.64 12.29 8.58
C ALA A 57 13.13 12.19 8.33
N ARG A 58 12.45 11.31 9.08
CA ARG A 58 10.99 11.18 9.05
C ARG A 58 10.27 12.45 9.49
N ALA A 59 10.65 13.04 10.62
CA ALA A 59 10.05 14.27 11.12
C ALA A 59 10.28 15.43 10.14
N THR A 60 11.49 15.54 9.59
CA THR A 60 11.85 16.58 8.62
C THR A 60 10.99 16.49 7.36
N LEU A 61 10.82 15.29 6.81
CA LEU A 61 10.01 15.08 5.62
C LEU A 61 8.52 15.34 5.87
N LEU A 62 8.00 14.95 7.04
CA LEU A 62 6.61 15.24 7.42
C LEU A 62 6.36 16.74 7.61
N ALA A 63 7.32 17.47 8.17
CA ALA A 63 7.19 18.91 8.39
C ALA A 63 7.31 19.71 7.08
N ARG A 64 8.24 19.34 6.20
CA ARG A 64 8.54 20.09 4.96
C ARG A 64 7.68 19.67 3.77
N GLY A 65 7.16 18.44 3.76
CA GLY A 65 6.49 17.86 2.59
C GLY A 65 7.46 17.54 1.46
N LEU A 66 6.95 17.32 0.25
CA LEU A 66 7.74 17.08 -0.96
C LEU A 66 7.48 18.18 -1.99
N CYS A 67 8.48 18.53 -2.79
CA CYS A 67 8.29 19.39 -3.95
C CYS A 67 8.73 18.64 -5.21
N ILE A 68 7.77 18.31 -6.09
CA ILE A 68 8.01 17.58 -7.33
C ILE A 68 7.24 18.25 -8.45
N GLY A 69 7.93 18.58 -9.55
CA GLY A 69 7.33 19.29 -10.69
C GLY A 69 6.72 20.65 -10.31
N GLY A 70 7.34 21.36 -9.35
CA GLY A 70 6.83 22.65 -8.86
C GLY A 70 5.60 22.56 -7.95
N ARG A 71 5.10 21.35 -7.66
CA ARG A 71 3.96 21.12 -6.76
C ARG A 71 4.44 20.70 -5.38
N THR A 72 3.91 21.38 -4.36
CA THR A 72 4.09 20.97 -2.97
C THR A 72 3.10 19.86 -2.62
N VAL A 73 3.62 18.68 -2.33
CA VAL A 73 2.87 17.47 -2.02
C VAL A 73 2.98 17.21 -0.52
N ARG A 74 1.82 17.10 0.15
CA ARG A 74 1.78 16.75 1.57
C ARG A 74 2.12 15.28 1.76
N VAL A 75 3.01 15.03 2.71
CA VAL A 75 3.39 13.69 3.13
C VAL A 75 2.60 13.32 4.37
N SER A 76 2.07 12.10 4.43
CA SER A 76 1.30 11.60 5.56
C SER A 76 2.11 10.65 6.42
N SER A 77 1.90 10.73 7.73
CA SER A 77 2.49 9.81 8.71
C SER A 77 1.76 8.47 8.77
N GLN A 78 0.61 8.35 8.11
CA GLN A 78 -0.30 7.20 8.17
C GLN A 78 -0.68 6.76 6.76
N ASN A 79 -0.87 5.45 6.56
CA ASN A 79 -1.32 4.92 5.29
C ASN A 79 -2.83 5.17 5.14
N HIS A 80 -3.21 5.81 4.03
CA HIS A 80 -4.59 6.23 3.73
C HIS A 80 -5.53 5.07 3.45
N PHE A 81 -5.00 3.88 3.19
CA PHE A 81 -5.75 2.66 2.90
C PHE A 81 -5.75 1.67 4.07
N ILE A 82 -5.30 2.09 5.27
CA ILE A 82 -5.39 1.26 6.48
C ILE A 82 -6.84 1.11 6.91
N VAL A 83 -7.25 -0.14 7.14
CA VAL A 83 -8.44 -0.44 7.93
C VAL A 83 -8.07 -0.26 9.41
N ARG A 84 -8.78 0.64 10.10
CA ARG A 84 -8.60 0.84 11.54
C ARG A 84 -9.58 -0.02 12.32
N GLY A 85 -9.12 -0.55 13.44
CA GLY A 85 -9.99 -1.23 14.40
C GLY A 85 -10.90 -0.26 15.16
N PRO A 86 -11.84 -0.78 15.95
CA PRO A 86 -12.69 0.02 16.84
C PRO A 86 -11.89 0.87 17.86
N ASP A 87 -10.65 0.48 18.12
CA ASP A 87 -9.68 1.15 19.00
C ASP A 87 -8.84 2.23 18.28
N GLY A 88 -9.13 2.51 17.00
CA GLY A 88 -8.45 3.51 16.20
C GLY A 88 -7.02 3.13 15.77
N LYS A 89 -6.53 1.93 16.14
CA LYS A 89 -5.21 1.43 15.77
C LYS A 89 -5.22 0.85 14.35
N GLU A 90 -4.06 0.96 13.70
CA GLU A 90 -3.82 0.26 12.43
C GLU A 90 -3.98 -1.24 12.67
N MET A 91 -4.93 -1.85 11.97
CA MET A 91 -5.03 -3.30 11.93
C MET A 91 -4.22 -3.79 10.73
N PRO A 92 -3.00 -4.31 10.92
CA PRO A 92 -2.28 -4.96 9.82
C PRO A 92 -3.15 -6.12 9.34
N GLY A 93 -3.68 -6.00 8.13
CA GLY A 93 -4.46 -7.04 7.48
C GLY A 93 -3.54 -7.84 6.58
N THR A 94 -3.32 -9.10 6.90
CA THR A 94 -2.58 -9.97 5.99
C THR A 94 -3.54 -10.45 4.92
N ARG A 95 -3.23 -10.16 3.65
CA ARG A 95 -4.05 -10.61 2.53
C ARG A 95 -3.77 -12.08 2.25
N LEU A 96 -4.73 -12.95 2.57
CA LEU A 96 -4.71 -14.33 2.14
C LEU A 96 -5.14 -14.39 0.68
N LYS A 97 -4.37 -15.08 -0.17
CA LYS A 97 -4.73 -15.38 -1.55
C LYS A 97 -4.92 -16.88 -1.70
N ILE A 98 -6.03 -17.27 -2.32
CA ILE A 98 -6.38 -18.66 -2.58
C ILE A 98 -6.46 -18.82 -4.10
N SER A 99 -5.67 -19.74 -4.62
CA SER A 99 -5.57 -20.05 -6.04
C SER A 99 -5.96 -21.50 -6.27
N ASP A 100 -6.15 -21.87 -7.54
CA ASP A 100 -6.43 -23.25 -7.96
C ASP A 100 -7.73 -23.84 -7.36
N VAL A 101 -8.77 -23.01 -7.31
CA VAL A 101 -10.11 -23.42 -6.88
C VAL A 101 -11.09 -23.08 -7.99
N PRO A 102 -11.86 -24.05 -8.53
CA PRO A 102 -12.81 -23.82 -9.61
C PRO A 102 -13.80 -22.69 -9.32
N PHE A 103 -14.23 -21.95 -10.34
CA PHE A 103 -15.20 -20.84 -10.19
C PHE A 103 -16.55 -21.28 -9.59
N SER A 104 -16.94 -22.54 -9.81
CA SER A 104 -18.15 -23.13 -9.25
C SER A 104 -18.12 -23.27 -7.72
N PHE A 105 -16.93 -23.20 -7.10
CA PHE A 105 -16.80 -23.35 -5.65
C PHE A 105 -17.14 -22.04 -4.93
N SER A 106 -18.06 -22.11 -3.97
CA SER A 106 -18.56 -20.93 -3.26
C SER A 106 -17.51 -20.30 -2.34
N ASN A 107 -17.44 -18.97 -2.34
CA ASN A 107 -16.66 -18.19 -1.37
C ASN A 107 -17.06 -18.50 0.08
N THR A 108 -18.35 -18.70 0.36
CA THR A 108 -18.84 -18.99 1.72
C THR A 108 -18.37 -20.35 2.25
N ALA A 109 -18.19 -21.33 1.35
CA ALA A 109 -17.64 -22.64 1.71
C ALA A 109 -16.17 -22.54 2.11
N ILE A 110 -15.39 -21.72 1.38
CA ILE A 110 -13.97 -21.45 1.69
C ILE A 110 -13.87 -20.71 3.03
N GLU A 111 -14.68 -19.67 3.24
CA GLU A 111 -14.72 -18.93 4.51
C GLU A 111 -15.00 -19.87 5.68
N SER A 112 -16.01 -20.73 5.54
CA SER A 112 -16.38 -21.71 6.57
C SER A 112 -15.25 -22.68 6.89
N ALA A 113 -14.51 -23.14 5.87
CA ALA A 113 -13.38 -24.03 6.06
C ALA A 113 -12.22 -23.36 6.81
N LEU A 114 -11.91 -22.10 6.49
CA LEU A 114 -10.87 -21.32 7.18
C LEU A 114 -11.24 -21.04 8.63
N ILE A 115 -12.50 -20.66 8.89
CA ILE A 115 -13.01 -20.41 10.26
C ILE A 115 -12.94 -21.69 11.09
N LYS A 116 -13.32 -22.85 10.53
CA LYS A 116 -13.18 -24.17 11.19
C LYS A 116 -11.74 -24.53 11.54
N LYS A 117 -10.75 -23.96 10.85
CA LYS A 117 -9.32 -24.10 11.15
C LYS A 117 -8.79 -23.05 12.14
N GLY A 118 -9.67 -22.24 12.73
CA GLY A 118 -9.32 -21.23 13.73
C GLY A 118 -8.89 -19.88 13.14
N ILE A 119 -9.03 -19.67 11.83
CA ILE A 119 -8.66 -18.40 11.19
C ILE A 119 -9.79 -17.38 11.39
N LYS A 120 -9.47 -16.24 12.00
CA LYS A 120 -10.40 -15.12 12.14
C LYS A 120 -10.32 -14.22 10.91
N LEU A 121 -11.29 -14.34 10.02
CA LEU A 121 -11.38 -13.48 8.83
C LEU A 121 -11.79 -12.06 9.23
N ARG A 122 -11.11 -11.07 8.66
CA ARG A 122 -11.38 -9.63 8.84
C ARG A 122 -12.15 -9.02 7.67
N SER A 123 -12.22 -9.73 6.54
CA SER A 123 -13.07 -9.37 5.42
C SER A 123 -13.75 -10.62 4.85
N ARG A 124 -14.86 -10.42 4.14
CA ARG A 124 -15.40 -11.46 3.26
C ARG A 124 -14.39 -11.81 2.15
N MET A 125 -14.47 -13.05 1.70
CA MET A 125 -13.76 -13.59 0.56
C MET A 125 -14.33 -12.99 -0.73
N ARG A 126 -13.45 -12.47 -1.58
CA ARG A 126 -13.82 -11.84 -2.86
C ARG A 126 -13.04 -12.48 -3.99
N MET A 127 -13.65 -12.49 -5.18
CA MET A 127 -12.92 -12.81 -6.41
C MET A 127 -11.88 -11.71 -6.67
N GLU A 128 -10.68 -12.11 -7.08
CA GLU A 128 -9.68 -11.17 -7.61
C GLU A 128 -9.99 -10.91 -9.09
N GLU A 129 -10.09 -9.65 -9.45
CA GLU A 129 -10.26 -9.21 -10.84
C GLU A 129 -8.93 -9.22 -11.58
N ILE A 130 -8.97 -9.52 -12.87
CA ILE A 130 -7.84 -9.40 -13.80
C ILE A 130 -7.53 -7.91 -13.96
N ARG A 131 -6.24 -7.59 -14.14
CA ARG A 131 -5.81 -6.25 -14.53
C ARG A 131 -5.52 -6.20 -16.02
N ASP A 132 -5.88 -5.09 -16.65
CA ASP A 132 -5.52 -4.82 -18.05
C ASP A 132 -4.01 -4.52 -18.19
N LYS A 133 -3.57 -4.26 -19.42
CA LYS A 133 -2.16 -3.98 -19.73
C LYS A 133 -1.65 -2.69 -19.07
N GLU A 134 -2.56 -1.77 -18.76
CA GLU A 134 -2.28 -0.51 -18.07
C GLU A 134 -2.36 -0.64 -16.54
N GLY A 135 -2.73 -1.82 -16.03
CA GLY A 135 -2.84 -2.14 -14.62
C GLY A 135 -4.16 -1.74 -13.95
N ARG A 136 -5.18 -1.35 -14.71
CA ARG A 136 -6.55 -1.06 -14.21
C ARG A 136 -7.32 -2.36 -13.96
N LEU A 137 -8.25 -2.35 -13.02
CA LEU A 137 -9.10 -3.51 -12.74
C LEU A 137 -10.14 -3.69 -13.84
N THR A 138 -10.37 -4.93 -14.24
CA THR A 138 -11.41 -5.33 -15.20
C THR A 138 -12.56 -6.02 -14.48
N GLU A 139 -13.68 -6.22 -15.17
CA GLU A 139 -14.82 -6.98 -14.65
C GLU A 139 -14.61 -8.50 -14.65
N TRP A 140 -13.53 -8.99 -15.26
CA TRP A 140 -13.23 -10.41 -15.39
C TRP A 140 -12.44 -10.95 -14.20
N TRP A 141 -12.75 -12.16 -13.76
CA TRP A 141 -12.08 -12.79 -12.61
C TRP A 141 -10.82 -13.54 -12.99
N SER A 142 -9.79 -13.45 -12.16
CA SER A 142 -8.47 -14.07 -12.39
C SER A 142 -8.39 -15.55 -11.98
N GLY A 143 -9.49 -16.14 -11.50
CA GLY A 143 -9.50 -17.47 -10.88
C GLY A 143 -9.01 -17.49 -9.44
N ARG A 144 -8.48 -16.37 -8.92
CA ARG A 144 -8.03 -16.25 -7.54
C ARG A 144 -9.09 -15.63 -6.66
N ARG A 145 -9.02 -15.96 -5.37
CA ARG A 145 -9.84 -15.36 -4.32
C ARG A 145 -8.95 -14.74 -3.26
N PHE A 146 -9.45 -13.74 -2.56
CA PHE A 146 -8.72 -13.13 -1.46
C PHE A 146 -9.62 -12.64 -0.33
N CYS A 147 -9.04 -12.61 0.88
CA CYS A 147 -9.61 -11.98 2.06
C CYS A 147 -8.50 -11.40 2.94
N LEU A 148 -8.88 -10.58 3.91
CA LEU A 148 -8.01 -10.13 4.99
C LEU A 148 -8.19 -11.05 6.21
N TYR A 149 -7.11 -11.42 6.88
CA TYR A 149 -7.09 -12.13 8.16
C TYR A 149 -6.26 -11.37 9.21
#